data_AF-A0A939IRK5-F1
#
_entry.id   AF-A0A939IRK5-F1
#
_cell.length_a   1.000
_cell.length_b   1.000
_cell.length_c   1.000
_cell.angle_alpha   90.00
_cell.angle_beta   90.00
_cell.angle_gamma   90.00
#
_symmetry.space_group_name_H-M   'P 1'
#
loop_
_entity.id
_entity.type
_entity.pdbx_description
1 polymer ?
#
loop_
_entity_poly.entity_id
_entity_poly.type
_entity_poly.pdbx_seq_one_letter_code
_entity_poly.pdbx_strand_id
1 'polypeptide(L)'
;PNPEENLQTLATQLKGLDPSVPSLVVLPECLACFGGSDKTQLELAETLGEGPVQSALSALAAEHGIWMVAGTIPVRVPDKEKFTASSLLFSPSGQRVAHYR
;
A
#
# COMPACT_ATOMS: atom_id res chain seq x y z
N PRO A 1 8.31 -5.24 12.25
CA PRO A 1 8.11 -5.09 10.79
C PRO A 1 8.34 -3.63 10.37
N ASN A 2 9.23 -3.42 9.40
CA ASN A 2 9.59 -2.10 8.88
C ASN A 2 8.90 -1.91 7.52
N PRO A 3 8.01 -0.90 7.34
CA PRO A 3 7.36 -0.63 6.06
C PRO A 3 8.37 -0.49 4.90
N GLU A 4 9.54 0.08 5.16
CA GLU A 4 10.56 0.33 4.14
C GLU A 4 11.19 -0.97 3.62
N GLU A 5 11.52 -1.91 4.50
CA GLU A 5 12.03 -3.24 4.11
C GLU A 5 11.00 -4.04 3.31
N ASN A 6 9.72 -3.92 3.69
CA ASN A 6 8.63 -4.57 2.98
C ASN A 6 8.47 -4.01 1.56
N LEU A 7 8.57 -2.69 1.40
CA LEU A 7 8.53 -2.03 0.09
C LEU A 7 9.73 -2.39 -0.78
N GLN A 8 10.94 -2.49 -0.22
CA GLN A 8 12.14 -2.95 -0.94
C GLN A 8 12.01 -4.40 -1.42
N THR A 9 11.46 -5.26 -0.57
CA THR A 9 11.19 -6.67 -0.90
C THR A 9 10.17 -6.76 -2.03
N LEU A 10 9.07 -6.00 -1.93
CA LEU A 10 8.05 -5.91 -2.97
C LEU A 10 8.66 -5.44 -4.31
N ALA A 11 9.41 -4.35 -4.30
CA ALA A 11 10.07 -3.83 -5.51
C ALA A 11 10.99 -4.88 -6.17
N THR A 12 11.69 -5.68 -5.36
CA THR A 12 12.53 -6.76 -5.86
C THR A 12 11.69 -7.88 -6.52
N GLN A 13 10.57 -8.25 -5.92
CA GLN A 13 9.68 -9.28 -6.46
C GLN A 13 9.01 -8.83 -7.77
N LEU A 14 8.61 -7.56 -7.87
CA LEU A 14 7.96 -7.00 -9.06
C LEU A 14 8.87 -7.01 -10.30
N LYS A 15 10.20 -7.00 -10.14
CA LYS A 15 11.15 -7.14 -11.26
C LYS A 15 11.03 -8.45 -12.02
N GLY A 16 10.44 -9.48 -11.41
CA GLY A 16 10.20 -10.78 -12.06
C GLY A 16 8.98 -10.82 -12.97
N LEU A 17 8.18 -9.74 -13.04
CA LEU A 17 7.01 -9.69 -13.89
C LEU A 17 7.37 -9.52 -15.37
N ASP A 18 6.62 -10.18 -16.24
CA ASP A 18 6.68 -9.93 -17.67
C ASP A 18 5.87 -8.66 -18.00
N PRO A 19 6.50 -7.58 -18.47
CA PRO A 19 5.82 -6.32 -18.75
C PRO A 19 4.82 -6.41 -19.92
N SER A 20 4.85 -7.47 -20.73
CA SER A 20 3.89 -7.69 -21.81
C SER A 20 2.56 -8.28 -21.33
N VAL A 21 2.50 -8.77 -20.09
CA VAL A 21 1.33 -9.43 -19.52
C VAL A 21 0.63 -8.49 -18.53
N PRO A 22 -0.60 -8.02 -18.84
CA PRO A 22 -1.39 -7.25 -17.89
C PRO A 22 -1.59 -8.06 -16.61
N SER A 23 -1.17 -7.48 -15.47
CA SER A 23 -1.12 -8.19 -14.19
C SER A 23 -1.85 -7.42 -13.10
N LEU A 24 -2.50 -8.18 -12.21
CA LEU A 24 -3.06 -7.69 -10.96
C LEU A 24 -2.23 -8.27 -9.81
N VAL A 25 -1.53 -7.41 -9.07
CA VAL A 25 -0.76 -7.78 -7.89
C VAL A 25 -1.59 -7.52 -6.66
N VAL A 26 -1.79 -8.57 -5.86
CA VAL A 26 -2.53 -8.50 -4.59
C VAL A 26 -1.56 -8.68 -3.44
N LEU A 27 -1.42 -7.65 -2.62
CA LEU A 27 -0.54 -7.67 -1.47
C LEU A 27 -1.27 -8.26 -0.25
N PRO A 28 -0.54 -8.98 0.64
CA PRO A 28 -1.11 -9.49 1.88
C PRO A 28 -1.48 -8.37 2.85
N GLU A 29 -2.23 -8.72 3.89
CA GLU A 29 -2.57 -7.79 4.97
C GLU A 29 -1.34 -7.33 5.75
N CYS A 30 -1.40 -6.11 6.30
CA CYS A 30 -0.40 -5.53 7.20
C CYS A 30 0.99 -5.30 6.58
N LEU A 31 1.04 -4.85 5.32
CA LEU A 31 2.27 -4.45 4.64
C LEU A 31 3.06 -3.39 5.43
N ALA A 32 2.37 -2.47 6.11
CA ALA A 32 3.04 -1.44 6.91
C ALA A 32 3.55 -1.99 8.25
N CYS A 33 2.76 -2.78 8.98
CA CYS A 33 3.18 -3.34 10.27
C CYS A 33 2.28 -4.51 10.72
N PHE A 34 2.79 -5.73 10.71
CA PHE A 34 2.14 -6.89 11.33
C PHE A 34 2.53 -7.00 12.82
N GLY A 35 1.57 -6.93 13.74
CA GLY A 35 1.79 -7.20 15.17
C GLY A 35 2.34 -6.03 16.01
N GLY A 36 2.26 -4.79 15.52
CA GLY A 36 2.52 -3.60 16.34
C GLY A 36 1.35 -3.25 17.25
N SER A 37 1.61 -2.59 18.39
CA SER A 37 0.57 -2.04 19.26
C SER A 37 -0.32 -1.04 18.51
N ASP A 38 -1.55 -0.82 18.96
CA ASP A 38 -2.47 0.18 18.38
C ASP A 38 -1.82 1.56 18.25
N LYS A 39 -0.93 1.92 19.19
CA LYS A 39 -0.17 3.17 19.15
C LYS A 39 0.82 3.21 17.97
N THR A 40 1.54 2.12 17.73
CA THR A 40 2.47 2.00 16.59
C THR A 40 1.72 2.04 15.27
N GLN A 41 0.54 1.42 15.18
CA GLN A 41 -0.30 1.49 13.99
C GLN A 41 -0.87 2.89 13.76
N LEU A 42 -1.23 3.61 14.83
CA LEU A 42 -1.67 4.99 14.74
C LEU A 42 -0.54 5.93 14.28
N GLU A 43 0.69 5.73 14.75
CA GLU A 43 1.87 6.48 14.32
C GLU A 43 2.18 6.25 12.83
N LEU A 44 2.04 5.00 12.37
CA LEU A 44 2.21 4.61 10.97
C LEU A 44 0.97 4.91 10.10
N ALA A 45 -0.15 5.32 10.70
CA ALA A 45 -1.37 5.59 9.96
C ALA A 45 -1.16 6.81 9.06
N GLU A 46 -1.44 6.64 7.78
CA GLU A 46 -1.29 7.66 6.77
C GLU A 46 -2.61 8.36 6.49
N THR A 47 -2.57 9.64 6.12
CA THR A 47 -3.77 10.31 5.60
C THR A 47 -4.12 9.69 4.24
N LEU A 48 -5.40 9.52 3.94
CA LEU A 48 -5.79 8.88 2.68
C LEU A 48 -5.31 9.71 1.47
N GLY A 49 -4.40 9.15 0.69
CA GLY A 49 -3.78 9.76 -0.49
C GLY A 49 -2.46 10.46 -0.21
N GLU A 50 -2.05 10.47 1.05
CA GLU A 50 -0.88 11.18 1.52
C GLU A 50 -0.08 10.24 2.43
N GLY A 51 1.14 9.92 2.02
CA GLY A 51 2.03 9.17 2.88
C GLY A 51 3.02 8.32 2.09
N PRO A 52 4.18 8.02 2.69
CA PRO A 52 5.26 7.32 2.01
C PRO A 52 4.85 5.94 1.46
N VAL A 53 4.04 5.16 2.19
CA VAL A 53 3.58 3.84 1.75
C VAL A 53 2.63 3.98 0.57
N GLN A 54 1.61 4.84 0.65
CA GLN A 54 0.70 5.07 -0.46
C GLN A 54 1.42 5.60 -1.71
N SER A 55 2.36 6.53 -1.54
CA SER A 55 3.16 7.08 -2.65
C SER A 55 4.07 6.01 -3.27
N ALA A 56 4.71 5.16 -2.46
CA ALA A 56 5.56 4.09 -2.96
C ALA A 56 4.75 3.04 -3.75
N LEU A 57 3.59 2.63 -3.24
CA LEU A 57 2.71 1.67 -3.92
C LEU A 57 2.15 2.23 -5.23
N SER A 58 1.75 3.50 -5.22
CA SER A 58 1.37 4.25 -6.43
C SER A 58 2.50 4.27 -7.46
N ALA A 59 3.73 4.57 -7.03
CA ALA A 59 4.88 4.63 -7.92
C ALA A 59 5.21 3.25 -8.51
N LEU A 60 5.22 2.19 -7.69
CA LEU A 60 5.48 0.83 -8.14
C LEU A 60 4.41 0.33 -9.13
N ALA A 61 3.14 0.65 -8.89
CA ALA A 61 2.07 0.30 -9.83
C ALA A 61 2.26 0.98 -11.19
N ALA A 62 2.67 2.25 -11.20
CA ALA A 62 2.97 3.01 -12.42
C ALA A 62 4.22 2.51 -13.13
N GLU A 63 5.31 2.26 -12.39
CA GLU A 63 6.60 1.81 -12.92
C GLU A 63 6.47 0.47 -13.66
N HIS A 64 5.70 -0.46 -13.10
CA HIS A 64 5.50 -1.78 -13.68
C HIS A 64 4.27 -1.88 -14.60
N GLY A 65 3.45 -0.82 -14.71
CA GLY A 65 2.24 -0.83 -15.54
C GLY A 65 1.20 -1.85 -15.07
N ILE A 66 1.05 -2.04 -13.76
CA ILE A 66 0.20 -3.07 -13.15
C ILE A 66 -0.96 -2.51 -12.35
N TRP A 67 -2.00 -3.31 -12.19
CA TRP A 67 -2.98 -3.08 -11.14
C TRP A 67 -2.42 -3.57 -9.80
N MET A 68 -2.61 -2.80 -8.74
CA MET A 68 -2.10 -3.18 -7.42
C MET A 68 -3.19 -3.01 -6.36
N VAL A 69 -3.56 -4.11 -5.71
CA VAL A 69 -4.33 -4.09 -4.47
C VAL A 69 -3.34 -4.05 -3.32
N ALA A 70 -3.19 -2.88 -2.71
CA ALA A 70 -2.61 -2.78 -1.40
C ALA A 70 -3.55 -3.53 -0.44
N GLY A 71 -3.04 -4.53 0.25
CA GLY A 71 -3.75 -5.18 1.35
C GLY A 71 -4.03 -4.16 2.47
N THR A 72 -4.11 -4.63 3.71
CA THR A 72 -4.46 -3.74 4.81
C THR A 72 -3.34 -2.75 5.14
N ILE A 73 -3.62 -1.45 4.98
CA ILE A 73 -2.80 -0.34 5.49
C ILE A 73 -3.60 0.50 6.50
N PRO A 74 -2.96 1.04 7.55
CA PRO A 74 -3.61 1.94 8.48
C PRO A 74 -3.83 3.31 7.83
N VAL A 75 -5.10 3.72 7.72
CA VAL A 75 -5.48 5.03 7.17
C VAL A 75 -6.14 5.86 8.26
N ARG A 76 -5.68 7.10 8.44
CA ARG A 76 -6.25 8.04 9.42
C ARG A 76 -7.69 8.37 9.06
N VAL A 77 -8.54 8.42 10.09
CA VAL A 77 -9.88 8.98 9.97
C VAL A 77 -9.77 10.49 10.21
N PRO A 78 -10.23 11.33 9.26
CA PRO A 78 -10.25 12.77 9.47
C PRO A 78 -10.94 13.14 10.79
N ASP A 79 -10.36 14.13 11.49
CA ASP A 79 -10.91 14.71 12.72
C ASP A 79 -11.07 13.71 13.90
N LYS A 80 -10.36 12.58 13.87
CA LYS A 80 -10.35 11.59 14.96
C LYS A 80 -8.95 11.03 15.20
N GLU A 81 -8.61 10.77 16.46
CA GLU A 81 -7.44 9.96 16.84
C GLU A 81 -7.74 8.46 16.63
N LYS A 82 -8.13 8.10 15.41
CA LYS A 82 -8.47 6.74 15.01
C LYS A 82 -7.94 6.46 13.62
N PHE A 83 -7.58 5.20 13.38
CA PHE A 83 -7.26 4.69 12.06
C PHE A 83 -8.25 3.60 11.66
N THR A 84 -8.36 3.36 10.37
CA THR A 84 -9.04 2.19 9.80
C THR A 84 -8.03 1.30 9.11
N ALA A 85 -8.18 -0.01 9.28
CA ALA A 85 -7.62 -0.98 8.36
C ALA A 85 -8.26 -0.77 6.99
N SER A 86 -7.48 -0.43 5.97
CA SER A 86 -8.02 -0.11 4.65
C SER A 86 -7.25 -0.82 3.55
N SER A 87 -7.96 -1.26 2.52
CA SER A 87 -7.37 -1.75 1.28
C SER A 87 -7.54 -0.69 0.18
N LEU A 88 -6.47 -0.46 -0.58
CA LEU A 88 -6.44 0.51 -1.68
C LEU A 88 -6.16 -0.21 -3.00
N LEU A 89 -6.85 0.22 -4.07
CA LEU A 89 -6.58 -0.24 -5.42
C LEU A 89 -5.94 0.88 -6.23
N PHE A 90 -4.77 0.59 -6.81
CA PHE A 90 -4.05 1.46 -7.73
C PHE A 90 -4.13 0.91 -9.15
N SER A 91 -4.27 1.83 -10.11
CA SER A 91 -4.23 1.54 -11.54
C SER A 91 -2.79 1.42 -12.06
N PRO A 92 -2.62 0.92 -13.30
CA PRO A 92 -1.33 0.94 -14.02
C PRO A 92 -0.71 2.31 -14.23
N SER A 93 -1.46 3.40 -14.00
CA SER A 93 -0.92 4.77 -14.05
C SER A 93 -0.53 5.28 -12.66
N GLY A 94 -0.60 4.44 -11.63
CA GLY A 94 -0.39 4.80 -10.23
C GLY A 94 -1.58 5.49 -9.57
N GLN A 95 -2.70 5.73 -10.28
CA GLN A 95 -3.84 6.41 -9.70
C GLN A 95 -4.57 5.47 -8.73
N ARG A 96 -4.83 5.92 -7.50
CA ARG A 96 -5.79 5.22 -6.63
C ARG A 96 -7.20 5.33 -7.22
N VAL A 97 -7.81 4.20 -7.55
CA VAL A 97 -9.15 4.14 -8.14
C VAL A 97 -10.22 3.64 -7.17
N ALA A 98 -9.83 2.95 -6.10
CA ALA A 98 -10.76 2.50 -5.07
C ALA A 98 -10.11 2.45 -3.69
N HIS A 99 -10.97 2.52 -2.67
CA HIS A 99 -10.64 2.44 -1.26
C HIS A 99 -11.75 1.68 -0.53
N TYR A 100 -11.39 0.61 0.16
CA TYR A 100 -12.27 -0.17 1.02
C TYR A 100 -11.80 -0.07 2.48
N ARG A 101 -12.76 0.02 3.41
CA ARG A 101 -12.55 0.12 4.86
C ARG A 101 -13.31 -0.99 5.56
#